data_AF-A0A1X6WP72-F1
#
_entry.id   AF-A0A1X6WP72-F1
#
_cell.length_a   1.000
_cell.length_b   1.000
_cell.length_c   1.000
_cell.angle_alpha   90.00
_cell.angle_beta   90.00
_cell.angle_gamma   90.00
#
_symmetry.space_group_name_H-M   'P 1'
#
loop_
_entity.id
_entity.type
_entity.pdbx_description
1 polymer ?
#
loop_
_entity_poly.entity_id
_entity_poly.type
_entity_poly.pdbx_seq_one_letter_code
_entity_poly.pdbx_strand_id
1 'polypeptide(L)'
;MTKQEKKLSATAMMRQAIPPILKEKFKDGATFDELWNELLKDKELGKLMINCDKKPRYGLLQGLTNRIKDNKEENISLIKKSDGKNYYIYYDNTIQKITKLTENYLSSITTITLDEETKLTKETEKLLKEHQSLIKKLNNLNQNLIAIK
;
A
#
# COMPACT_ATOMS: atom_id res chain seq x y z
N MET A 1 -3.30 -37.07 -20.84
CA MET A 1 -3.70 -36.07 -19.84
C MET A 1 -3.20 -34.71 -20.30
N THR A 2 -4.07 -33.89 -20.91
CA THR A 2 -3.74 -32.53 -21.33
C THR A 2 -3.64 -31.64 -20.09
N LYS A 3 -2.46 -31.05 -19.85
CA LYS A 3 -2.27 -29.97 -18.87
C LYS A 3 -3.18 -28.82 -19.30
N GLN A 4 -4.32 -28.64 -18.62
CA GLN A 4 -5.07 -27.39 -18.70
C GLN A 4 -4.17 -26.30 -18.07
N GLU A 5 -3.54 -25.49 -18.92
CA GLU A 5 -2.93 -24.24 -18.49
C GLU A 5 -4.00 -23.41 -17.79
N LYS A 6 -3.86 -23.21 -16.47
CA LYS A 6 -4.76 -22.36 -15.69
C LYS A 6 -4.67 -20.95 -16.24
N LYS A 7 -5.62 -20.56 -17.09
CA LYS A 7 -5.75 -19.19 -17.59
C LYS A 7 -6.03 -18.27 -16.39
N LEU A 8 -5.08 -17.39 -16.08
CA LEU A 8 -5.22 -16.41 -15.00
C LEU A 8 -6.42 -15.49 -15.28
N SER A 9 -7.15 -15.11 -14.23
CA SER A 9 -8.22 -14.12 -14.36
C SER A 9 -7.63 -12.73 -14.69
N ALA A 10 -8.40 -11.87 -15.35
CA ALA A 10 -7.96 -10.50 -15.67
C ALA A 10 -7.47 -9.73 -14.42
N THR A 11 -8.14 -9.92 -13.28
CA THR A 11 -7.72 -9.35 -11.99
C THR A 11 -6.38 -9.91 -11.52
N ALA A 12 -6.14 -11.22 -11.66
CA ALA A 12 -4.86 -11.81 -11.28
C ALA A 12 -3.71 -11.32 -12.18
N MET A 13 -3.97 -11.17 -13.48
CA MET A 13 -3.01 -10.58 -14.42
C MET A 13 -2.66 -9.12 -14.07
N MET A 14 -3.67 -8.29 -13.73
CA MET A 14 -3.40 -6.93 -13.25
C MET A 14 -2.54 -6.90 -11.99
N ARG A 15 -2.83 -7.76 -11.01
CA ARG A 15 -2.06 -7.83 -9.76
C ARG A 15 -0.60 -8.19 -10.00
N GLN A 16 -0.30 -8.98 -11.03
CA GLN A 16 1.07 -9.31 -11.42
C GLN A 16 1.75 -8.18 -12.21
N ALA A 17 1.01 -7.49 -13.07
CA ALA A 17 1.56 -6.45 -13.94
C ALA A 17 1.83 -5.11 -13.22
N ILE A 18 1.03 -4.76 -12.22
CA ILE A 18 1.11 -3.43 -11.57
C ILE A 18 2.42 -3.21 -10.78
N PRO A 19 2.89 -4.15 -9.94
CA PRO A 19 4.14 -3.98 -9.20
C PRO A 19 5.36 -3.56 -10.03
N PRO A 20 5.74 -4.26 -11.12
CA PRO A 20 6.88 -3.85 -11.94
C PRO A 20 6.64 -2.51 -12.65
N ILE A 21 5.42 -2.24 -13.13
CA ILE A 21 5.07 -0.95 -13.75
C ILE A 21 5.31 0.21 -12.78
N LEU A 22 4.79 0.10 -11.56
CA LEU A 22 4.95 1.12 -10.54
C LEU A 22 6.41 1.24 -10.09
N LYS A 23 7.13 0.13 -9.94
CA LYS A 23 8.54 0.13 -9.52
C LYS A 23 9.47 0.77 -10.55
N GLU A 24 9.25 0.50 -11.83
CA GLU A 24 10.19 0.86 -12.90
C GLU A 24 9.82 2.19 -13.57
N LYS A 25 8.53 2.42 -13.84
CA LYS A 25 8.05 3.55 -14.64
C LYS A 25 7.45 4.69 -13.82
N PHE A 26 6.85 4.37 -12.68
CA PHE A 26 6.15 5.35 -11.84
C PHE A 26 6.67 5.34 -10.40
N LYS A 27 7.95 5.69 -10.23
CA LYS A 27 8.62 5.65 -8.91
C LYS A 27 7.92 6.50 -7.84
N ASP A 28 7.35 7.63 -8.25
CA ASP A 28 6.57 8.51 -7.37
C ASP A 28 5.08 8.13 -7.29
N GLY A 29 4.68 7.04 -7.94
CA GLY A 29 3.31 6.60 -8.10
C GLY A 29 2.68 7.03 -9.41
N ALA A 30 1.60 6.35 -9.77
CA ALA A 30 0.78 6.61 -10.96
C ALA A 30 -0.63 6.99 -10.55
N THR A 31 -1.28 7.90 -11.27
CA THR A 31 -2.73 8.09 -11.20
C THR A 31 -3.47 6.92 -11.85
N PHE A 32 -4.80 6.89 -11.70
CA PHE A 32 -5.64 5.86 -12.32
C PHE A 32 -5.43 5.78 -13.84
N ASP A 33 -5.48 6.92 -14.52
CA ASP A 33 -5.38 6.98 -15.98
C ASP A 33 -3.99 6.59 -16.47
N GLU A 34 -2.94 7.04 -15.78
CA GLU A 34 -1.55 6.68 -16.10
C GLU A 34 -1.33 5.16 -15.97
N LEU A 35 -1.77 4.58 -14.85
CA LEU A 35 -1.63 3.14 -14.62
C LEU A 35 -2.49 2.34 -15.60
N TRP A 36 -3.70 2.79 -15.88
CA TRP A 36 -4.60 2.16 -16.86
C TRP A 36 -3.98 2.12 -18.26
N ASN A 37 -3.45 3.26 -18.72
CA ASN A 37 -2.83 3.37 -20.03
C ASN A 37 -1.57 2.52 -20.15
N GLU A 38 -0.80 2.38 -19.07
CA GLU A 38 0.38 1.50 -19.07
C GLU A 38 -0.02 0.03 -19.11
N LEU A 39 -1.02 -0.38 -18.34
CA LEU A 39 -1.54 -1.75 -18.34
C LEU A 39 -2.14 -2.15 -19.71
N LEU A 40 -2.76 -1.21 -20.43
CA LEU A 40 -3.29 -1.43 -21.77
C LEU A 40 -2.21 -1.80 -22.81
N LYS A 41 -0.94 -1.46 -22.57
CA LYS A 41 0.17 -1.78 -23.48
C LYS A 41 0.51 -3.27 -23.46
N ASP A 42 0.12 -4.00 -22.42
CA ASP A 42 0.26 -5.46 -22.39
C ASP A 42 -0.72 -6.10 -23.38
N LYS A 43 -0.21 -6.92 -24.29
CA LYS A 43 -1.01 -7.49 -25.40
C LYS A 43 -2.12 -8.43 -24.92
N GLU A 44 -1.89 -9.19 -23.85
CA GLU A 44 -2.84 -10.18 -23.38
C GLU A 44 -3.82 -9.58 -22.37
N LEU A 45 -3.32 -8.78 -21.43
CA LEU A 45 -4.16 -8.05 -20.48
C LEU A 45 -4.99 -6.95 -21.18
N GLY A 46 -4.42 -6.23 -22.14
CA GLY A 46 -5.09 -5.17 -22.89
C GLY A 46 -6.35 -5.66 -23.61
N LYS A 47 -6.32 -6.87 -24.18
CA LYS A 47 -7.50 -7.52 -24.76
C LYS A 47 -8.61 -7.77 -23.74
N LEU A 48 -8.26 -8.06 -22.48
CA LEU A 48 -9.21 -8.31 -21.40
C LEU A 48 -9.74 -7.01 -20.77
N MET A 49 -9.00 -5.92 -20.89
CA MET A 49 -9.32 -4.59 -20.37
C MET A 49 -10.32 -3.82 -21.23
N ILE A 50 -10.60 -4.30 -22.45
CA ILE A 50 -11.58 -3.73 -23.37
C ILE A 50 -12.68 -4.79 -23.60
N ASN A 51 -13.95 -4.39 -23.60
CA ASN A 51 -15.07 -5.30 -23.87
C ASN A 51 -15.30 -5.50 -25.38
N CYS A 52 -16.27 -6.35 -25.74
CA CYS A 52 -16.63 -6.61 -27.14
C CYS A 52 -17.10 -5.35 -27.90
N ASP A 53 -17.64 -4.36 -27.19
CA ASP A 53 -18.09 -3.07 -27.74
C ASP A 53 -16.95 -2.04 -27.87
N LYS A 54 -15.69 -2.48 -27.71
CA LYS A 54 -14.50 -1.61 -27.69
C LYS A 54 -14.51 -0.56 -26.58
N LYS A 55 -15.27 -0.78 -25.51
CA LYS A 55 -15.33 0.11 -24.33
C LYS A 55 -14.35 -0.35 -23.23
N PRO A 56 -13.69 0.60 -22.53
CA PRO A 56 -12.80 0.28 -21.43
C PRO A 56 -13.56 -0.32 -20.24
N ARG A 57 -13.01 -1.39 -19.65
CA ARG A 57 -13.54 -2.07 -18.46
C ARG A 57 -12.90 -1.53 -17.19
N TYR A 58 -13.07 -0.23 -16.92
CA TYR A 58 -12.47 0.45 -15.77
C TYR A 58 -12.75 -0.24 -14.42
N GLY A 59 -13.88 -0.96 -14.33
CA GLY A 59 -14.23 -1.79 -13.17
C GLY A 59 -13.15 -2.79 -12.74
N LEU A 60 -12.25 -3.21 -13.63
CA LEU A 60 -11.13 -4.10 -13.30
C LEU A 60 -10.11 -3.40 -12.37
N LEU A 61 -9.61 -2.22 -12.77
CA LEU A 61 -8.68 -1.45 -11.94
C LEU A 61 -9.38 -0.85 -10.73
N GLN A 62 -10.65 -0.45 -10.87
CA GLN A 62 -11.47 -0.01 -9.74
C GLN A 62 -11.68 -1.12 -8.70
N GLY A 63 -11.88 -2.36 -9.13
CA GLY A 63 -11.95 -3.52 -8.24
C GLY A 63 -10.66 -3.71 -7.43
N LEU A 64 -9.49 -3.56 -8.06
CA LEU A 64 -8.22 -3.57 -7.34
C LEU A 64 -8.06 -2.37 -6.39
N THR A 65 -8.52 -1.20 -6.81
CA THR A 65 -8.51 0.02 -5.97
C THR A 65 -9.25 -0.21 -4.66
N ASN A 66 -10.42 -0.85 -4.73
CA ASN A 66 -11.20 -1.21 -3.55
C ASN A 66 -10.46 -2.23 -2.68
N ARG A 67 -9.80 -3.22 -3.29
CA ARG A 67 -8.96 -4.17 -2.54
C ARG A 67 -7.79 -3.50 -1.82
N ILE A 68 -7.14 -2.51 -2.44
CA ILE A 68 -6.08 -1.72 -1.80
C ILE A 68 -6.64 -0.94 -0.61
N LYS A 69 -7.79 -0.27 -0.77
CA LYS A 69 -8.46 0.45 0.33
C LYS A 69 -8.88 -0.48 1.48
N ASP A 70 -9.28 -1.71 1.16
CA ASP A 70 -9.60 -2.76 2.13
C ASP A 70 -8.34 -3.43 2.76
N ASN A 71 -7.13 -2.95 2.45
CA ASN A 71 -5.86 -3.55 2.88
C ASN A 71 -5.69 -5.04 2.45
N LYS A 72 -6.26 -5.43 1.31
CA LYS A 72 -6.17 -6.79 0.73
C LYS A 72 -5.06 -6.93 -0.32
N GLU A 73 -4.18 -5.93 -0.44
CA GLU A 73 -2.98 -5.94 -1.29
C GLU A 73 -1.77 -5.47 -0.49
N GLU A 74 -0.71 -6.27 -0.43
CA GLU A 74 0.39 -6.08 0.53
C GLU A 74 1.42 -5.03 0.09
N ASN A 75 1.61 -4.83 -1.21
CA ASN A 75 2.73 -4.07 -1.77
C ASN A 75 2.29 -2.85 -2.59
N ILE A 76 1.01 -2.49 -2.54
CA ILE A 76 0.47 -1.34 -3.27
C ILE A 76 -0.42 -0.56 -2.32
N SER A 77 -0.24 0.75 -2.26
CA SER A 77 -1.12 1.65 -1.50
C SER A 77 -1.61 2.81 -2.36
N LEU A 78 -2.65 3.49 -1.87
CA LEU A 78 -3.18 4.70 -2.46
C LEU A 78 -2.83 5.90 -1.57
N ILE A 79 -2.14 6.89 -2.13
CA ILE A 79 -1.83 8.15 -1.45
C ILE A 79 -2.49 9.31 -2.20
N LYS A 80 -3.14 10.20 -1.47
CA LYS A 80 -3.61 11.48 -2.01
C LYS A 80 -2.47 12.50 -1.96
N LYS A 81 -2.11 13.07 -3.10
CA LYS A 81 -1.05 14.09 -3.20
C LYS A 81 -1.61 15.52 -3.14
N SER A 82 -0.71 16.50 -3.10
CA SER A 82 -1.03 17.94 -3.02
C SER A 82 -1.84 18.46 -4.22
N ASP A 83 -1.77 17.79 -5.36
CA ASP A 83 -2.61 18.07 -6.54
C ASP A 83 -4.06 17.55 -6.39
N GLY A 84 -4.38 16.93 -5.25
CA GLY A 84 -5.70 16.40 -4.93
C GLY A 84 -6.00 15.04 -5.53
N LYS A 85 -5.11 14.44 -6.32
CA LYS A 85 -5.31 13.15 -6.98
C LYS A 85 -4.83 11.99 -6.12
N ASN A 86 -5.43 10.82 -6.36
CA ASN A 86 -4.99 9.56 -5.75
C ASN A 86 -3.93 8.90 -6.64
N TYR A 87 -2.84 8.48 -6.03
CA TYR A 87 -1.72 7.81 -6.66
C TYR A 87 -1.58 6.39 -6.14
N TYR A 88 -1.51 5.42 -7.05
CA TYR A 88 -1.04 4.07 -6.77
C TYR A 88 0.46 4.11 -6.60
N ILE A 89 0.94 3.68 -5.44
CA ILE A 89 2.36 3.63 -5.14
C ILE A 89 2.73 2.18 -4.85
N TYR A 90 3.84 1.74 -5.39
CA TYR A 90 4.40 0.44 -5.05
C TYR A 90 5.34 0.53 -3.84
N TYR A 91 5.24 -0.46 -2.99
CA TYR A 91 6.01 -0.61 -1.78
C TYR A 91 6.75 -1.93 -1.86
N ASP A 92 8.04 -1.87 -2.14
CA ASP A 92 8.94 -2.96 -1.77
C ASP A 92 8.88 -3.07 -0.25
N ASN A 93 8.34 -4.18 0.29
CA ASN A 93 8.40 -4.55 1.72
C ASN A 93 9.84 -4.95 2.11
N THR A 94 10.80 -4.13 1.71
CA THR A 94 12.19 -4.25 2.10
C THR A 94 12.35 -3.80 3.55
N ILE A 95 13.37 -4.33 4.23
CA ILE A 95 13.77 -3.89 5.57
C ILE A 95 13.90 -2.36 5.59
N GLN A 96 14.43 -1.77 4.52
CA GLN A 96 14.55 -0.33 4.31
C GLN A 96 13.23 0.44 4.43
N LYS A 97 12.14 -0.13 3.90
CA LYS A 97 10.84 0.53 3.90
C LYS A 97 10.10 0.29 5.20
N ILE A 98 10.20 -0.91 5.78
CA ILE A 98 9.69 -1.22 7.12
C ILE A 98 10.32 -0.29 8.14
N THR A 99 11.64 -0.05 8.06
CA THR A 99 12.32 0.86 8.99
C THR A 99 11.80 2.29 8.86
N LYS A 100 11.60 2.76 7.63
CA LYS A 100 11.14 4.13 7.35
C LYS A 100 9.67 4.38 7.73
N LEU A 101 8.79 3.40 7.49
CA LEU A 101 7.39 3.49 7.93
C LEU A 101 7.29 3.50 9.46
N THR A 102 8.13 2.70 10.11
CA THR A 102 8.20 2.64 11.58
C THR A 102 8.75 3.94 12.17
N GLU A 103 9.79 4.55 11.56
CA GLU A 103 10.29 5.89 11.96
C GLU A 103 9.20 6.96 11.87
N ASN A 104 8.43 6.99 10.76
CA ASN A 104 7.34 7.96 10.58
C ASN A 104 6.21 7.77 11.60
N TYR A 105 5.87 6.52 11.95
CA TYR A 105 4.91 6.24 13.00
C TYR A 105 5.45 6.71 14.37
N LEU A 106 6.68 6.33 14.72
CA LEU A 106 7.31 6.68 15.99
C LEU A 106 7.45 8.21 16.19
N SER A 107 7.74 8.97 15.14
CA SER A 107 7.81 10.44 15.22
C SER A 107 6.44 11.08 15.42
N SER A 108 5.36 10.47 14.93
CA SER A 108 4.00 10.98 15.10
C SER A 108 3.47 10.78 16.54
N ILE A 109 3.77 9.64 17.15
CA ILE A 109 3.23 9.26 18.48
C ILE A 109 4.00 9.85 19.66
N THR A 110 5.25 10.31 19.46
CA THR A 110 5.99 11.07 20.48
C THR A 110 5.34 12.43 20.80
N THR A 111 4.34 12.82 20.02
CA THR A 111 3.58 14.07 20.14
C THR A 111 2.20 13.90 20.75
N ILE A 112 1.85 12.72 21.27
CA ILE A 112 0.54 12.52 21.94
C ILE A 112 0.52 13.40 23.20
N THR A 113 -0.14 14.54 23.06
CA THR A 113 -0.39 15.49 24.14
C THR A 113 -1.77 15.16 24.68
N LEU A 114 -1.86 14.81 25.96
CA LEU A 114 -3.16 14.64 26.60
C LEU A 114 -3.67 16.04 26.94
N ASP A 115 -4.89 16.38 26.53
CA ASP A 115 -5.52 17.62 26.94
C ASP A 115 -5.60 17.68 28.46
N GLU A 116 -5.33 18.84 29.06
CA GLU A 116 -5.23 19.05 30.51
C GLU A 116 -6.50 18.62 31.27
N GLU A 117 -7.65 18.56 30.59
CA GLU A 117 -8.95 18.14 31.14
C GLU A 117 -9.17 16.63 31.17
N THR A 118 -8.27 15.84 30.56
CA THR A 118 -8.42 14.38 30.45
C THR A 118 -8.14 13.71 31.80
N LYS A 119 -9.20 13.41 32.56
CA LYS A 119 -9.08 12.60 33.78
C LYS A 119 -8.81 11.14 33.43
N LEU A 120 -7.58 10.69 33.67
CA LEU A 120 -7.21 9.29 33.52
C LEU A 120 -7.72 8.47 34.71
N THR A 121 -8.35 7.33 34.43
CA THR A 121 -8.60 6.32 35.46
C THR A 121 -7.30 5.53 35.73
N LYS A 122 -7.20 4.85 36.88
CA LYS A 122 -6.05 3.96 37.19
C LYS A 122 -5.80 2.91 36.10
N GLU A 123 -6.86 2.43 35.47
CA GLU A 123 -6.77 1.47 34.36
C GLU A 123 -6.22 2.11 33.10
N THR A 124 -6.71 3.31 32.75
CA THR A 124 -6.20 4.08 31.61
C THR A 124 -4.72 4.46 31.80
N GLU A 125 -4.31 4.84 33.00
CA GLU A 125 -2.90 5.12 33.33
C GLU A 125 -2.03 3.88 33.13
N LYS A 126 -2.51 2.70 33.55
CA LYS A 126 -1.80 1.43 33.36
C LYS A 126 -1.61 1.13 31.88
N LEU A 127 -2.68 1.23 31.08
CA LEU A 127 -2.65 0.99 29.64
C LEU A 127 -1.73 2.00 28.92
N LEU A 128 -1.74 3.26 29.35
CA LEU A 128 -0.86 4.28 28.79
C LEU A 128 0.63 3.97 29.06
N LYS A 129 0.96 3.53 30.28
CA LYS A 129 2.33 3.10 30.63
C LYS A 129 2.76 1.89 29.80
N GLU A 130 1.87 0.93 29.59
CA GLU A 130 2.13 -0.24 28.75
C GLU A 130 2.35 0.16 27.29
N HIS A 131 1.49 1.01 26.74
CA HIS A 131 1.63 1.55 25.39
C HIS A 131 2.97 2.28 25.19
N GLN A 132 3.36 3.14 26.14
CA GLN A 132 4.66 3.82 26.12
C GLN A 132 5.84 2.83 26.15
N SER A 133 5.74 1.75 26.92
CA SER A 133 6.75 0.69 26.97
C SER A 133 6.88 -0.03 25.62
N LEU A 134 5.74 -0.35 24.98
CA LEU A 134 5.72 -0.98 23.66
C LEU A 134 6.30 -0.07 22.57
N ILE A 135 6.02 1.23 22.62
CA ILE A 135 6.63 2.23 21.72
C ILE A 135 8.15 2.23 21.87
N LYS A 136 8.67 2.26 23.11
CA LYS A 136 10.12 2.21 23.36
C LYS A 136 10.74 0.92 22.80
N LYS A 137 10.08 -0.22 23.00
CA LYS A 137 10.52 -1.51 22.45
C LYS A 137 10.55 -1.51 20.93
N LEU A 138 9.50 -0.99 20.28
CA LEU A 138 9.43 -0.85 18.83
C LEU A 138 10.55 0.04 18.30
N ASN A 139 10.82 1.18 18.94
CA ASN A 139 11.92 2.07 18.56
C ASN A 139 13.28 1.35 18.62
N ASN A 140 13.57 0.64 19.71
CA ASN A 140 14.83 -0.11 19.83
C ASN A 140 14.97 -1.19 18.75
N LEU A 141 13.90 -1.95 18.48
CA LEU A 141 13.91 -2.94 17.40
C LEU A 141 14.17 -2.29 16.04
N ASN A 142 13.55 -1.13 15.80
CA ASN A 142 13.71 -0.40 14.55
C ASN A 142 15.14 0.14 14.36
N GLN A 143 15.75 0.67 15.41
CA GLN A 143 17.16 1.11 15.40
C GLN A 143 18.11 -0.06 15.13
N ASN A 144 17.87 -1.22 15.73
CA ASN A 144 18.66 -2.43 15.47
C ASN A 144 18.55 -2.87 13.99
N LEU A 145 17.34 -2.82 13.42
CA LEU A 145 17.14 -3.14 12.00
C LEU A 145 17.84 -2.15 11.06
N ILE A 146 17.96 -0.87 11.46
CA ILE A 146 18.73 0.14 10.72
C ILE A 146 20.23 -0.16 10.80
N ALA A 147 20.74 -0.52 11.98
CA ALA A 147 22.16 -0.77 12.23
C ALA A 147 22.72 -2.06 11.58
N ILE A 148 21.86 -2.99 11.17
CA ILE A 148 22.24 -4.21 10.46
C ILE A 148 22.54 -3.95 8.96
N LYS A 149 22.17 -2.78 8.44
CA LYS A 149 22.54 -2.34 7.08
C LYS A 149 23.94 -1.75 7.02
#